data_AF-A0A372G6A1-F1
#
_entry.id   AF-A0A372G6A1-F1
#
_cell.length_a   1.000
_cell.length_b   1.000
_cell.length_c   1.000
_cell.angle_alpha   90.00
_cell.angle_beta   90.00
_cell.angle_gamma   90.00
#
_symmetry.space_group_name_H-M   'P 1'
#
loop_
_entity.id
_entity.type
_entity.pdbx_description
1 polymer ?
#
loop_
_entity_poly.entity_id
_entity_poly.type
_entity_poly.pdbx_seq_one_letter_code
_entity_poly.pdbx_strand_id
1 'polypeptide(L)' 'MAVHAPFQYKERPAQEVVTVLFGAVLAALVLGYLAGLWSFKVKSRWCPRCGAMTGDLTRSHVGHAL' A
#
# COMPACT_ATOMS: atom_id res chain seq x y z
N MET A 1 -10.86 41.47 39.94
CA MET A 1 -11.38 41.17 38.59
C MET A 1 -10.42 40.18 37.95
N ALA A 2 -10.52 38.92 38.35
CA ALA A 2 -9.65 37.84 37.90
C ALA A 2 -10.48 36.56 37.94
N VAL A 3 -11.11 36.22 36.82
CA VAL A 3 -11.61 34.85 36.54
C VAL A 3 -11.69 34.68 35.03
N HIS A 4 -10.54 34.69 34.38
CA HIS A 4 -10.35 34.03 33.09
C HIS A 4 -9.20 33.05 33.26
N ALA A 5 -9.55 31.86 33.73
CA ALA A 5 -8.84 30.59 33.54
C ALA A 5 -9.62 29.50 34.30
N PRO A 6 -9.46 28.20 34.00
CA PRO A 6 -8.84 27.53 32.85
C PRO A 6 -9.78 26.40 32.32
N PHE A 7 -9.28 25.46 31.50
CA PHE A 7 -9.87 24.13 31.19
C PHE A 7 -10.56 23.92 29.82
N GLN A 8 -9.76 24.17 28.77
CA GLN A 8 -9.60 23.20 27.67
C GLN A 8 -9.57 21.74 28.20
N TYR A 9 -10.16 20.76 27.47
CA TYR A 9 -10.03 19.27 27.64
C TYR A 9 -11.24 18.49 28.25
N LYS A 10 -12.33 18.23 27.50
CA LYS A 10 -13.30 17.19 27.90
C LYS A 10 -13.82 16.23 26.81
N GLU A 11 -13.36 16.36 25.55
CA GLU A 11 -13.86 15.50 24.44
C GLU A 11 -12.76 14.76 23.65
N ARG A 12 -11.56 14.61 24.23
CA ARG A 12 -10.41 14.02 23.53
C ARG A 12 -10.43 12.51 23.22
N PRO A 13 -11.28 11.61 23.78
CA PRO A 13 -11.22 10.21 23.35
C PRO A 13 -11.81 9.99 21.95
N ALA A 14 -12.89 10.69 21.60
CA ALA A 14 -13.54 10.50 20.30
C ALA A 14 -12.66 11.00 19.14
N GLN A 15 -12.00 12.15 19.31
CA GLN A 15 -11.18 12.75 18.26
C GLN A 15 -9.89 11.95 18.00
N GLU A 16 -9.30 11.37 19.05
CA GLU A 16 -8.15 10.46 18.94
C GLU A 16 -8.55 9.16 18.22
N VAL A 17 -9.68 8.56 18.58
CA VAL A 17 -10.19 7.34 17.94
C VAL A 17 -10.51 7.58 16.46
N VAL A 18 -11.15 8.70 16.11
CA VAL A 18 -11.42 9.06 14.72
C VAL A 18 -10.14 9.20 13.92
N THR A 19 -9.10 9.84 14.49
CA THR A 19 -7.82 10.03 13.82
C THR A 19 -7.12 8.69 13.57
N VAL A 20 -7.10 7.80 14.57
CA VAL A 20 -6.50 6.46 14.46
C VAL A 20 -7.26 5.61 13.44
N LEU A 21 -8.59 5.59 13.49
CA LEU A 21 -9.41 4.83 12.55
C LEU A 21 -9.24 5.34 11.12
N PHE A 22 -9.22 6.66 10.91
CA PHE A 22 -9.00 7.24 9.60
C PHE A 22 -7.63 6.85 9.04
N GLY A 23 -6.57 6.97 9.85
CA GLY A 23 -5.23 6.53 9.46
C GLY A 23 -5.15 5.04 9.14
N ALA A 24 -5.78 4.20 9.96
CA ALA A 24 -5.81 2.75 9.76
C ALA A 24 -6.55 2.36 8.47
N VAL A 25 -7.69 2.99 8.18
CA VAL A 25 -8.46 2.74 6.95
C VAL A 25 -7.66 3.17 5.72
N LEU A 26 -7.03 4.34 5.74
CA LEU A 26 -6.18 4.79 4.63
C LEU A 26 -5.00 3.86 4.41
N ALA A 27 -4.32 3.44 5.48
CA ALA A 27 -3.22 2.48 5.39
C ALA A 27 -3.68 1.15 4.81
N ALA A 28 -4.82 0.62 5.27
CA ALA A 28 -5.39 -0.63 4.76
C ALA A 28 -5.77 -0.53 3.28
N LEU A 29 -6.35 0.60 2.84
CA LEU A 29 -6.68 0.84 1.43
C LEU A 29 -5.44 0.89 0.55
N VAL A 30 -4.40 1.62 0.98
CA VAL A 30 -3.14 1.72 0.23
C VAL A 30 -2.43 0.37 0.16
N LEU A 31 -2.31 -0.33 1.29
CA LEU A 31 -1.69 -1.66 1.33
C LEU A 31 -2.47 -2.68 0.51
N GLY A 32 -3.80 -2.67 0.59
CA GLY A 32 -4.67 -3.53 -0.22
C GLY A 32 -4.54 -3.25 -1.71
N TYR A 33 -4.51 -1.98 -2.11
CA TYR A 33 -4.30 -1.56 -3.51
C TYR A 33 -2.93 -2.01 -4.03
N LEU A 34 -1.86 -1.77 -3.26
CA LEU A 34 -0.51 -2.20 -3.62
C LEU A 34 -0.39 -3.73 -3.70
N ALA A 35 -0.99 -4.46 -2.76
CA ALA A 35 -1.02 -5.92 -2.78
C ALA A 35 -1.79 -6.45 -4.00
N GLY A 36 -2.92 -5.83 -4.35
CA GLY A 36 -3.67 -6.13 -5.56
C GLY A 36 -2.84 -5.89 -6.82
N LEU A 37 -2.24 -4.71 -6.96
CA LEU A 37 -1.33 -4.38 -8.06
C LEU A 37 -0.15 -5.34 -8.14
N TRP A 38 0.41 -5.73 -7.00
CA TRP A 38 1.52 -6.70 -6.94
C TRP A 38 1.07 -8.07 -7.46
N SER A 39 -0.10 -8.54 -7.07
CA SER A 39 -0.70 -9.79 -7.58
C SER A 39 -0.85 -9.76 -9.10
N PHE A 40 -1.36 -8.66 -9.66
CA PHE A 40 -1.45 -8.47 -11.12
C PHE A 40 -0.07 -8.36 -11.80
N LYS A 41 0.90 -7.70 -11.16
CA LYS A 41 2.26 -7.58 -11.70
C LYS A 41 3.00 -8.91 -11.71
N VAL A 42 2.82 -9.74 -10.68
CA VAL A 42 3.38 -11.11 -10.63
C VAL A 42 2.72 -11.98 -11.68
N LYS A 43 1.40 -11.90 -11.85
CA LYS A 43 0.69 -12.67 -12.88
C LYS A 43 1.07 -12.26 -14.29
N SER A 44 1.24 -10.96 -14.57
CA SER A 44 1.65 -10.47 -15.88
C SER A 44 3.14 -10.72 -16.19
N ARG A 45 3.98 -10.76 -15.16
CA ARG A 45 5.38 -11.23 -15.28
C ARG A 45 5.46 -12.71 -15.62
N TRP A 46 4.46 -13.51 -15.27
CA TRP A 46 4.44 -14.96 -15.47
C TRP A 46 3.69 -15.31 -16.76
N CYS A 47 4.42 -15.70 -17.81
CA CYS A 47 3.78 -16.10 -19.07
C CYS A 47 3.08 -17.46 -18.91
N PRO A 48 1.75 -17.57 -19.06
CA PRO A 48 1.02 -18.84 -18.84
C PRO A 48 1.29 -19.90 -19.91
N ARG A 49 1.97 -19.55 -21.01
CA ARG A 49 2.37 -20.51 -22.06
C ARG A 49 3.72 -21.17 -21.82
N CYS A 50 4.67 -20.49 -21.17
CA CYS A 50 6.04 -20.99 -21.01
C CYS A 50 6.59 -20.92 -19.58
N GLY A 51 5.86 -20.34 -18.62
CA GLY A 51 6.28 -20.22 -17.21
C GLY A 51 7.44 -19.26 -16.95
N ALA A 52 8.00 -18.66 -18.01
CA ALA A 52 9.12 -17.72 -17.92
C ALA A 52 8.67 -16.39 -17.31
N MET A 53 9.48 -15.85 -16.39
CA MET A 53 9.34 -14.46 -15.97
C MET A 53 9.86 -13.55 -17.08
N THR A 54 9.28 -12.36 -17.30
CA THR A 54 9.69 -11.41 -18.36
C THR A 54 11.20 -11.08 -18.39
N GLY A 55 11.94 -11.32 -17.30
CA GLY A 55 13.41 -11.17 -17.27
C GLY A 55 14.18 -12.27 -18.01
N ASP A 56 13.54 -13.40 -18.34
CA ASP A 56 14.15 -14.51 -19.06
C ASP A 56 14.14 -14.29 -20.59
N LEU A 57 13.17 -13.52 -21.10
CA LEU A 57 13.11 -13.10 -22.51
C LEU A 57 14.36 -12.32 -22.94
N THR A 58 14.91 -11.50 -22.04
CA THR A 58 16.17 -10.77 -22.29
C THR A 58 17.38 -11.70 -22.36
N ARG A 59 17.32 -12.89 -21.73
CA ARG A 59 18.40 -13.89 -21.74
C ARG A 59 18.32 -14.81 -22.96
N SER A 60 17.11 -15.16 -23.41
CA SER A 60 16.93 -16.03 -24.58
C SER A 60 17.30 -15.36 -25.91
N HIS A 61 17.09 -14.04 -26.05
CA HIS A 61 17.42 -13.35 -27.31
C HIS A 61 18.92 -13.09 -27.52
N VAL A 62 19.75 -13.23 -26.48
CA VAL A 62 21.23 -13.14 -26.58
C VAL A 62 21.85 -14.50 -26.92
N GLY A 63 21.22 -15.61 -26.52
CA GLY A 63 21.74 -16.96 -26.75
C GLY A 63 21.60 -17.49 -28.20
N HIS A 64 20.81 -16.82 -29.05
CA HIS A 64 20.64 -17.17 -30.47
C HIS A 64 21.42 -16.25 -31.43
N ALA A 65 22.26 -15.35 -30.89
CA ALA A 65 23.08 -14.41 -31.67
C ALA A 65 24.59 -14.68 -31.55
N LEU A 66 24.99 -15.84 -31.01
CA LEU A 66 26.38 -16.31 -30.88
C LEU A 66 26.53 -17.70 -31.51
#